data_AF-X0VW63-F1
#
_entry.id   AF-X0VW63-F1
#
_cell.length_a   1.000
_cell.length_b   1.000
_cell.length_c   1.000
_cell.angle_alpha   90.00
_cell.angle_beta   90.00
_cell.angle_gamma   90.00
#
_symmetry.space_group_name_H-M   'P 1'
#
loop_
_entity.id
_entity.type
_entity.pdbx_description
1 polymer ?
#
loop_
_entity_poly.entity_id
_entity_poly.type
_entity_poly.pdbx_seq_one_letter_code
_entity_poly.pdbx_strand_id
1 'polypeptide(L)'
;WTVPREWNIRDAYIKNSKGEKIVDFRKCNLHVVGYSASVNATMTLEELKPHLHTLGECPDWIPYLTSYYNEDWGFCMPHRQYEQLAGGNYEVVIESSLEDGNLRYGELCLNGESDDEVLLSTYICHPSLCNDNLSGVVLLTALAETLMGKALRYSYRFLFMPETIGAITWLSRNRENVRKIKHGLVATCVGDPGSSTYKRSRQGNALIDKAVEKVLIDSGDAFTVRDFWPTGSDERQFCSPGFDLPVGLLMRTRANSA
;
A
#
# COMPACT_ATOMS: atom_id res chain seq x y z
N TRP A 1 10.52 -0.72 15.48
CA TRP A 1 9.36 0.00 14.94
C TRP A 1 8.50 0.47 16.08
N THR A 2 7.92 1.65 15.93
CA THR A 2 6.95 2.23 16.86
C THR A 2 5.71 2.54 16.03
N VAL A 3 4.52 2.25 16.56
CA VAL A 3 3.27 2.64 15.90
C VAL A 3 3.23 4.16 15.81
N PRO A 4 3.09 4.76 14.61
CA PRO A 4 3.13 6.20 14.45
C PRO A 4 1.87 6.86 15.01
N ARG A 5 1.94 8.19 15.19
CA ARG A 5 0.76 9.04 15.42
C ARG A 5 -0.28 8.82 14.32
N GLU A 6 -1.56 8.93 14.67
CA GLU A 6 -2.67 8.83 13.74
C GLU A 6 -2.79 10.12 12.92
N TRP A 7 -2.84 9.98 11.60
CA TRP A 7 -3.01 11.10 10.68
C TRP A 7 -4.41 11.08 10.06
N ASN A 8 -5.08 12.24 10.07
CA ASN A 8 -6.36 12.44 9.39
C ASN A 8 -6.33 13.78 8.64
N ILE A 9 -7.13 13.89 7.59
CA ILE A 9 -7.23 15.09 6.76
C ILE A 9 -8.69 15.38 6.42
N ARG A 10 -9.09 16.66 6.51
CA ARG A 10 -10.46 17.13 6.20
C ARG A 10 -10.54 17.81 4.83
N ASP A 11 -9.59 18.68 4.54
CA ASP A 11 -9.50 19.40 3.28
C ASP A 11 -8.04 19.83 3.04
N ALA A 12 -7.69 20.10 1.78
CA ALA A 12 -6.45 20.76 1.44
C ALA A 12 -6.53 21.38 0.05
N TYR A 13 -5.94 22.56 -0.10
CA TYR A 13 -5.91 23.26 -1.37
C TYR A 13 -4.81 24.30 -1.44
N ILE A 14 -4.48 24.67 -2.68
CA ILE A 14 -3.71 25.88 -2.99
C ILE A 14 -4.62 26.77 -3.83
N LYS A 15 -4.84 28.01 -3.39
CA LYS A 15 -5.68 28.99 -4.06
C LYS A 15 -4.84 30.19 -4.48
N ASN A 16 -4.97 30.61 -5.74
CA ASN A 16 -4.24 31.74 -6.28
C ASN A 16 -4.90 33.09 -5.89
N SER A 17 -4.27 34.20 -6.26
CA SER A 17 -4.76 35.56 -6.00
C SER A 17 -6.09 35.91 -6.68
N LYS A 18 -6.53 35.12 -7.67
CA LYS A 18 -7.86 35.26 -8.33
C LYS A 18 -8.95 34.49 -7.58
N GLY A 19 -8.61 33.77 -6.51
CA GLY A 19 -9.54 32.94 -5.75
C GLY A 19 -9.74 31.54 -6.33
N GLU A 20 -8.97 31.15 -7.34
CA GLU A 20 -9.09 29.85 -8.01
C GLU A 20 -8.27 28.79 -7.26
N LYS A 21 -8.90 27.66 -6.90
CA LYS A 21 -8.18 26.49 -6.37
C LYS A 21 -7.42 25.80 -7.51
N ILE A 22 -6.12 26.05 -7.57
CA ILE A 22 -5.23 25.40 -8.54
C ILE A 22 -4.91 23.97 -8.12
N VAL A 23 -4.89 23.69 -6.82
CA VAL A 23 -4.81 22.34 -6.27
C VAL A 23 -6.01 22.14 -5.34
N ASP A 24 -6.70 21.01 -5.46
CA ASP A 24 -7.92 20.72 -4.71
C ASP A 24 -7.95 19.23 -4.32
N PHE A 25 -7.70 18.96 -3.03
CA PHE A 25 -7.70 17.61 -2.45
C PHE A 25 -9.01 16.85 -2.73
N ARG A 26 -10.14 17.57 -2.77
CA ARG A 26 -11.44 16.95 -3.04
C ARG A 26 -11.58 16.41 -4.45
N LYS A 27 -10.77 16.91 -5.39
CA LYS A 27 -10.71 16.39 -6.77
C LYS A 27 -9.77 15.20 -6.87
N CYS A 28 -8.63 15.25 -6.20
CA CYS A 28 -7.66 14.17 -6.16
C CYS A 28 -6.85 14.22 -4.86
N ASN A 29 -6.95 13.18 -4.04
CA ASN A 29 -6.23 13.12 -2.76
C ASN A 29 -4.71 12.92 -2.92
N LEU A 30 -4.25 12.50 -4.10
CA LEU A 30 -2.82 12.43 -4.43
C LEU A 30 -2.15 13.80 -4.45
N HIS A 31 -2.93 14.88 -4.47
CA HIS A 31 -2.39 16.22 -4.37
C HIS A 31 -1.70 16.51 -3.05
N VAL A 32 -1.90 15.75 -1.99
CA VAL A 32 -1.28 15.99 -0.69
C VAL A 32 -0.26 14.91 -0.41
N VAL A 33 0.93 15.30 0.02
CA VAL A 33 1.93 14.35 0.54
C VAL A 33 1.33 13.67 1.78
N GLY A 34 1.19 12.34 1.74
CA GLY A 34 0.60 11.59 2.86
C GLY A 34 1.33 11.87 4.17
N TYR A 35 0.60 11.99 5.27
CA TYR A 35 1.13 12.41 6.59
C TYR A 35 1.53 13.90 6.71
N SER A 36 1.19 14.77 5.76
CA SER A 36 1.48 16.21 5.84
C SER A 36 0.94 16.87 7.12
N ALA A 37 1.77 17.66 7.79
CA ALA A 37 1.38 18.53 8.90
C ALA A 37 0.36 19.60 8.46
N SER A 38 -0.39 20.15 9.43
CA SER A 38 -1.40 21.17 9.16
C SER A 38 -0.78 22.49 8.73
N VAL A 39 -1.36 23.15 7.73
CA VAL A 39 -0.91 24.46 7.26
C VAL A 39 -2.12 25.34 6.99
N ASN A 40 -2.02 26.61 7.39
CA ASN A 40 -2.96 27.66 6.98
C ASN A 40 -2.17 28.96 6.88
N ALA A 41 -1.72 29.28 5.67
CA ALA A 41 -0.83 30.41 5.43
C ALA A 41 -1.09 31.04 4.07
N THR A 42 -0.69 32.30 3.94
CA THR A 42 -0.50 32.94 2.64
C THR A 42 0.99 33.07 2.39
N MET A 43 1.46 32.59 1.23
CA MET A 43 2.88 32.58 0.89
C MET A 43 3.11 32.95 -0.58
N THR A 44 4.29 33.46 -0.89
CA THR A 44 4.73 33.77 -2.25
C THR A 44 4.97 32.48 -3.04
N LEU A 45 5.03 32.58 -4.37
CA LEU A 45 5.43 31.43 -5.21
C LEU A 45 6.82 30.88 -4.83
N GLU A 46 7.76 31.75 -4.46
CA GLU A 46 9.13 31.36 -4.11
C GLU A 46 9.17 30.53 -2.82
N GLU A 47 8.35 30.89 -1.83
CA GLU A 47 8.18 30.14 -0.58
C GLU A 47 7.40 28.84 -0.77
N LEU A 48 6.44 28.81 -1.71
CA LEU A 48 5.61 27.63 -1.97
C LEU A 48 6.36 26.54 -2.75
N LYS A 49 7.19 26.92 -3.74
CA LYS A 49 7.87 25.99 -4.65
C LYS A 49 8.62 24.84 -3.96
N PRO A 50 9.37 25.06 -2.87
CA PRO A 50 10.02 23.98 -2.12
C PRO A 50 9.08 22.87 -1.61
N HIS A 51 7.79 23.18 -1.41
CA HIS A 51 6.77 22.25 -0.94
C HIS A 51 5.94 21.63 -2.09
N LEU A 52 6.32 21.89 -3.35
CA LEU A 52 5.64 21.34 -4.52
C LEU A 52 6.45 20.21 -5.14
N HIS A 53 5.81 19.06 -5.32
CA HIS A 53 6.39 17.87 -5.93
C HIS A 53 5.75 17.59 -7.29
N THR A 54 6.58 17.33 -8.29
CA THR A 54 6.15 17.02 -9.66
C THR A 54 7.05 15.95 -10.26
N LEU A 55 6.63 15.34 -11.36
CA LEU A 55 7.42 14.34 -12.10
C LEU A 55 7.65 14.83 -13.53
N GLY A 56 8.85 15.33 -13.82
CA GLY A 56 9.18 15.92 -15.13
C GLY A 56 9.07 14.93 -16.29
N GLU A 57 9.39 13.65 -16.06
CA GLU A 57 9.32 12.59 -17.07
C GLU A 57 7.87 12.23 -17.46
N CYS A 58 6.90 12.52 -16.60
CA CYS A 58 5.48 12.26 -16.81
C CYS A 58 4.68 13.53 -16.46
N PRO A 59 4.71 14.55 -17.33
CA PRO A 59 4.32 15.91 -16.96
C PRO A 59 2.82 16.10 -16.66
N ASP A 60 2.00 15.14 -17.05
CA ASP A 60 0.55 15.13 -16.82
C ASP A 60 0.15 14.30 -15.57
N TRP A 61 1.10 13.66 -14.88
CA TRP A 61 0.83 12.83 -13.70
C TRP A 61 0.96 13.61 -12.39
N ILE A 62 0.11 13.29 -11.42
CA ILE A 62 0.27 13.72 -10.02
C ILE A 62 1.07 12.63 -9.32
N PRO A 63 2.30 12.89 -8.83
CA PRO A 63 3.07 11.88 -8.12
C PRO A 63 2.44 11.61 -6.75
N TYR A 64 2.57 10.38 -6.26
CA TYR A 64 2.17 9.98 -4.91
C TYR A 64 3.40 9.97 -4.00
N LEU A 65 3.37 10.79 -2.94
CA LEU A 65 4.44 10.90 -1.96
C LEU A 65 3.88 10.77 -0.54
N THR A 66 4.75 10.39 0.40
CA THR A 66 4.41 10.21 1.82
C THR A 66 5.57 10.66 2.71
N SER A 67 5.26 11.19 3.89
CA SER A 67 6.25 11.56 4.91
C SER A 67 5.92 10.96 6.28
N TYR A 68 5.77 9.62 6.34
CA TYR A 68 5.29 8.92 7.55
C TYR A 68 6.13 9.12 8.81
N TYR A 69 7.44 9.26 8.67
CA TYR A 69 8.39 9.23 9.79
C TYR A 69 9.24 10.50 9.92
N ASN A 70 9.01 11.49 9.05
CA ASN A 70 9.62 12.82 9.11
C ASN A 70 8.49 13.84 9.03
N GLU A 71 8.32 14.66 10.06
CA GLU A 71 7.24 15.66 10.05
C GLU A 71 7.58 16.75 9.03
N ASP A 72 6.73 16.87 8.02
CA ASP A 72 6.83 17.80 6.91
C ASP A 72 5.44 18.03 6.31
N TRP A 73 5.33 18.86 5.28
CA TRP A 73 4.11 19.03 4.50
C TRP A 73 4.44 19.37 3.04
N GLY A 74 3.56 18.96 2.13
CA GLY A 74 3.72 19.28 0.72
C GLY A 74 2.51 18.95 -0.13
N PHE A 75 2.53 19.50 -1.35
CA PHE A 75 1.55 19.21 -2.39
C PHE A 75 2.21 18.56 -3.60
N CYS A 76 1.48 17.69 -4.28
CA CYS A 76 1.85 17.08 -5.53
C CYS A 76 0.96 17.62 -6.66
N MET A 77 1.53 17.84 -7.84
CA MET A 77 0.77 18.32 -8.99
C MET A 77 1.41 17.88 -10.33
N PRO A 78 0.68 17.96 -11.45
CA PRO A 78 1.26 17.75 -12.77
C PRO A 78 2.37 18.77 -13.03
N HIS A 79 3.49 18.31 -13.60
CA HIS A 79 4.63 19.18 -13.92
C HIS A 79 4.22 20.32 -14.86
N ARG A 80 3.39 20.02 -15.87
CA ARG A 80 2.89 21.03 -16.81
C ARG A 80 2.11 22.15 -16.10
N GLN A 81 1.40 21.83 -15.02
CA GLN A 81 0.69 22.83 -14.22
C GLN A 81 1.65 23.64 -13.35
N TYR A 82 2.68 23.01 -12.79
CA TYR A 82 3.73 23.69 -12.03
C TYR A 82 4.49 24.73 -12.86
N GLU A 83 4.82 24.42 -14.12
CA GLU A 83 5.47 25.36 -15.05
C GLU A 83 4.63 26.60 -15.36
N GLN A 84 3.31 26.51 -15.20
CA GLN A 84 2.37 27.60 -15.47
C GLN A 84 2.09 28.48 -14.25
N LEU A 85 2.70 28.19 -13.09
CA LEU A 85 2.50 28.97 -11.88
C LEU A 85 3.03 30.40 -12.07
N ALA A 86 2.13 31.37 -11.91
CA ALA A 86 2.48 32.78 -11.99
C ALA A 86 2.99 33.31 -10.63
N GLY A 87 3.84 34.34 -10.68
CA GLY A 87 4.23 35.06 -9.47
C GLY A 87 3.02 35.67 -8.75
N GLY A 88 3.10 35.74 -7.42
CA GLY A 88 2.03 36.25 -6.57
C GLY A 88 1.94 35.49 -5.25
N ASN A 89 0.88 35.80 -4.51
CA ASN A 89 0.58 35.16 -3.24
C ASN A 89 -0.46 34.05 -3.43
N TYR A 90 -0.27 32.97 -2.69
CA TYR A 90 -1.13 31.79 -2.67
C TYR A 90 -1.62 31.55 -1.24
N GLU A 91 -2.93 31.33 -1.11
CA GLU A 91 -3.52 30.79 0.12
C GLU A 91 -3.34 29.27 0.09
N VAL A 92 -2.62 28.74 1.09
CA VAL A 92 -2.23 27.34 1.19
C VAL A 92 -2.82 26.78 2.46
N VAL A 93 -3.64 25.74 2.30
CA VAL A 93 -4.38 25.13 3.40
C VAL A 93 -4.20 23.61 3.34
N ILE A 94 -3.78 23.03 4.45
CA ILE A 94 -3.84 21.59 4.74
C ILE A 94 -4.52 21.46 6.10
N GLU A 95 -5.79 21.06 6.11
CA GLU A 95 -6.56 20.82 7.33
C GLU A 95 -6.38 19.36 7.78
N SER A 96 -5.20 19.06 8.31
CA SER A 96 -4.85 17.73 8.86
C SER A 96 -4.64 17.75 10.37
N SER A 97 -4.64 16.57 10.98
CA SER A 97 -4.26 16.34 12.38
C SER A 97 -3.23 15.22 12.45
N LEU A 98 -2.22 15.35 13.31
CA LEU A 98 -1.21 14.33 13.57
C LEU A 98 -1.02 14.15 15.09
N GLU A 99 -1.75 13.19 15.64
CA GLU A 99 -2.00 13.07 17.09
C GLU A 99 -1.75 11.64 17.59
N ASP A 100 -1.61 11.47 18.91
CA ASP A 100 -1.62 10.14 19.49
C ASP A 100 -2.97 9.47 19.21
N GLY A 101 -2.93 8.29 18.61
CA GLY A 101 -4.12 7.59 18.14
C GLY A 101 -3.83 6.12 17.87
N ASN A 102 -4.47 5.54 16.87
CA ASN A 102 -4.41 4.11 16.62
C ASN A 102 -4.05 3.77 15.17
N LEU A 103 -3.22 2.75 15.00
CA LEU A 103 -3.09 2.06 13.72
C LEU A 103 -4.23 1.05 13.59
N ARG A 104 -5.01 1.18 12.51
CA ARG A 104 -6.09 0.25 12.18
C ARG A 104 -5.59 -0.83 11.23
N TYR A 105 -5.89 -2.08 11.54
CA TYR A 105 -5.80 -3.21 10.61
C TYR A 105 -7.05 -4.08 10.76
N GLY A 106 -7.45 -4.72 9.67
CA GLY A 106 -8.55 -5.69 9.61
C GLY A 106 -8.02 -7.12 9.59
N GLU A 107 -8.73 -8.01 10.25
CA GLU A 107 -8.39 -9.43 10.31
C GLU A 107 -9.67 -10.26 10.25
N LEU A 108 -9.65 -11.30 9.40
CA LEU A 108 -10.73 -12.27 9.27
C LEU A 108 -10.14 -13.67 9.33
N CYS A 109 -10.72 -14.53 10.17
CA CYS A 109 -10.37 -15.94 10.28
C CYS A 109 -11.56 -16.81 9.86
N LEU A 110 -11.34 -17.65 8.86
CA LEU A 110 -12.28 -18.69 8.45
C LEU A 110 -11.75 -20.02 8.97
N ASN A 111 -12.45 -20.64 9.90
CA ASN A 111 -12.02 -21.90 10.50
C ASN A 111 -12.24 -23.07 9.54
N GLY A 112 -11.21 -23.90 9.38
CA GLY A 112 -11.30 -25.19 8.73
C GLY A 112 -11.36 -26.35 9.72
N GLU A 113 -11.24 -27.57 9.21
CA GLU A 113 -11.10 -28.79 10.01
C GLU A 113 -9.77 -28.85 10.79
N SER A 114 -8.74 -28.17 10.30
CA SER A 114 -7.41 -28.06 10.91
C SER A 114 -7.11 -26.65 11.43
N ASP A 115 -6.36 -26.61 12.52
CA ASP A 115 -5.71 -25.41 13.07
C ASP A 115 -4.53 -24.92 12.23
N ASP A 116 -4.06 -25.69 11.24
CA ASP A 116 -3.07 -25.24 10.28
C ASP A 116 -3.67 -24.14 9.37
N GLU A 117 -2.91 -23.07 9.16
CA GLU A 117 -3.40 -21.84 8.53
C GLU A 117 -2.77 -21.57 7.16
N VAL A 118 -3.60 -21.04 6.25
CA VAL A 118 -3.18 -20.31 5.05
C VAL A 118 -3.35 -18.81 5.30
N LEU A 119 -2.25 -18.06 5.28
CA LEU A 119 -2.23 -16.61 5.43
C LEU A 119 -2.38 -15.91 4.08
N LEU A 120 -3.36 -15.03 3.95
CA LEU A 120 -3.55 -14.16 2.80
C LEU A 120 -3.54 -12.72 3.26
N SER A 121 -2.60 -11.91 2.78
CA SER A 121 -2.47 -10.52 3.23
C SER A 121 -2.40 -9.54 2.08
N THR A 122 -2.91 -8.34 2.31
CA THR A 122 -2.80 -7.20 1.40
C THR A 122 -2.74 -5.91 2.21
N TYR A 123 -2.31 -4.81 1.60
CA TYR A 123 -2.14 -3.54 2.29
C TYR A 123 -3.15 -2.45 1.92
N ILE A 124 -3.53 -1.67 2.93
CA ILE A 124 -4.63 -0.67 2.89
C ILE A 124 -4.15 0.76 3.15
N CYS A 125 -2.87 1.05 2.96
CA CYS A 125 -2.29 2.38 3.23
C CYS A 125 -2.29 3.33 2.01
N HIS A 126 -2.44 2.81 0.80
CA HIS A 126 -2.43 3.64 -0.41
C HIS A 126 -3.79 4.34 -0.59
N PRO A 127 -3.82 5.62 -1.02
CA PRO A 127 -5.04 6.39 -1.21
C PRO A 127 -5.70 6.03 -2.57
N SER A 128 -6.17 7.01 -3.35
CA SER A 128 -6.92 6.77 -4.60
C SER A 128 -6.02 6.27 -5.76
N LEU A 129 -5.46 5.08 -5.61
CA LEU A 129 -4.69 4.34 -6.60
C LEU A 129 -5.32 2.96 -6.82
N CYS A 130 -5.31 2.48 -8.06
CA CYS A 130 -6.02 1.27 -8.44
C CYS A 130 -5.18 0.00 -8.28
N ASN A 131 -4.14 -0.17 -9.11
CA ASN A 131 -3.37 -1.41 -9.12
C ASN A 131 -2.58 -1.57 -7.82
N ASP A 132 -1.93 -0.52 -7.36
CA ASP A 132 -1.23 -0.43 -6.09
C ASP A 132 -2.04 0.44 -5.10
N ASN A 133 -2.89 -0.10 -4.24
CA ASN A 133 -3.18 -1.53 -4.02
C ASN A 133 -4.67 -1.83 -3.78
N LEU A 134 -5.58 -1.01 -4.32
CA LEU A 134 -7.01 -1.34 -4.27
C LEU A 134 -7.29 -2.70 -4.92
N SER A 135 -6.50 -3.09 -5.92
CA SER A 135 -6.59 -4.39 -6.59
C SER A 135 -6.43 -5.57 -5.61
N GLY A 136 -5.42 -5.54 -4.72
CA GLY A 136 -5.19 -6.60 -3.74
C GLY A 136 -6.29 -6.65 -2.68
N VAL A 137 -6.78 -5.48 -2.25
CA VAL A 137 -7.91 -5.36 -1.33
C VAL A 137 -9.16 -6.03 -1.91
N VAL A 138 -9.55 -5.65 -3.14
CA VAL A 138 -10.73 -6.20 -3.80
C VAL A 138 -10.60 -7.70 -4.04
N LEU A 139 -9.43 -8.17 -4.50
CA LEU A 139 -9.18 -9.60 -4.73
C LEU A 139 -9.36 -10.40 -3.44
N LEU A 140 -8.72 -9.98 -2.34
CA LEU A 140 -8.78 -10.74 -1.09
C LEU A 140 -10.16 -10.68 -0.43
N THR A 141 -10.89 -9.57 -0.55
CA THR A 141 -12.28 -9.48 -0.09
C THR A 141 -13.17 -10.48 -0.85
N ALA A 142 -13.11 -10.48 -2.19
CA ALA A 142 -13.91 -11.40 -3.00
C ALA A 142 -13.54 -12.87 -2.76
N LEU A 143 -12.25 -13.16 -2.56
CA LEU A 143 -11.79 -14.51 -2.21
C LEU A 143 -12.30 -14.93 -0.82
N ALA A 144 -12.25 -14.04 0.16
CA ALA A 144 -12.79 -14.31 1.49
C ALA A 144 -14.28 -14.64 1.43
N GLU A 145 -15.08 -13.82 0.73
CA GLU A 145 -16.51 -14.06 0.51
C GLU A 145 -16.75 -15.41 -0.18
N THR A 146 -15.94 -15.76 -1.18
CA THR A 146 -16.05 -17.04 -1.88
C THR A 146 -15.76 -18.23 -0.96
N LEU A 147 -14.83 -18.09 -0.02
CA LEU A 147 -14.50 -19.16 0.93
C LEU A 147 -15.49 -19.26 2.09
N MET A 148 -16.23 -18.18 2.40
CA MET A 148 -17.29 -18.22 3.41
C MET A 148 -18.35 -19.27 3.04
N GLY A 149 -18.66 -20.15 4.00
CA GLY A 149 -19.65 -21.22 3.79
C GLY A 149 -19.15 -22.45 3.04
N LYS A 150 -17.87 -22.51 2.66
CA LYS A 150 -17.25 -23.75 2.17
C LYS A 150 -16.76 -24.60 3.35
N ALA A 151 -16.77 -25.93 3.16
CA ALA A 151 -16.05 -26.84 4.05
C ALA A 151 -14.55 -26.73 3.71
N LEU A 152 -13.75 -26.22 4.65
CA LEU A 152 -12.33 -25.94 4.47
C LEU A 152 -11.49 -26.93 5.27
N ARG A 153 -10.44 -27.48 4.66
CA ARG A 153 -9.46 -28.32 5.39
C ARG A 153 -8.56 -27.48 6.28
N TYR A 154 -7.95 -26.43 5.72
CA TYR A 154 -7.12 -25.48 6.46
C TYR A 154 -7.98 -24.32 6.97
N SER A 155 -7.53 -23.69 8.04
CA SER A 155 -8.05 -22.37 8.42
C SER A 155 -7.44 -21.29 7.53
N TYR A 156 -8.20 -20.26 7.18
CA TYR A 156 -7.73 -19.16 6.33
C TYR A 156 -7.75 -17.86 7.10
N ARG A 157 -6.62 -17.16 7.12
CA ARG A 157 -6.48 -15.85 7.77
C ARG A 157 -6.26 -14.79 6.72
N PHE A 158 -7.16 -13.82 6.67
CA PHE A 158 -7.07 -12.65 5.80
C PHE A 158 -6.63 -11.44 6.62
N LEU A 159 -5.56 -10.77 6.20
CA LEU A 159 -5.06 -9.55 6.81
C LEU A 159 -5.14 -8.37 5.85
N PHE A 160 -5.73 -7.27 6.32
CA PHE A 160 -5.84 -5.98 5.63
C PHE A 160 -5.16 -4.93 6.50
N MET A 161 -3.92 -4.57 6.19
CA MET A 161 -3.09 -3.77 7.11
C MET A 161 -2.16 -2.79 6.40
N PRO A 162 -1.75 -1.67 7.01
CA PRO A 162 -0.78 -0.78 6.39
C PRO A 162 0.52 -1.53 6.08
N GLU A 163 1.07 -1.34 4.88
CA GLU A 163 2.30 -2.02 4.49
C GLU A 163 3.42 -1.74 5.49
N THR A 164 4.22 -2.76 5.78
CA THR A 164 5.32 -2.78 6.75
C THR A 164 4.89 -2.65 8.20
N ILE A 165 4.43 -1.46 8.62
CA ILE A 165 4.14 -1.21 10.03
C ILE A 165 2.95 -2.04 10.51
N GLY A 166 1.98 -2.33 9.63
CA GLY A 166 0.86 -3.22 9.91
C GLY A 166 1.32 -4.66 10.11
N ALA A 167 2.10 -5.20 9.15
CA ALA A 167 2.63 -6.58 9.26
C ALA A 167 3.50 -6.77 10.50
N ILE A 168 4.35 -5.80 10.82
CA ILE A 168 5.21 -5.84 12.02
C ILE A 168 4.37 -5.77 13.29
N THR A 169 3.37 -4.88 13.34
CA THR A 169 2.43 -4.79 14.47
C THR A 169 1.70 -6.12 14.66
N TRP A 170 1.16 -6.69 13.58
CA TRP A 170 0.41 -7.95 13.64
C TRP A 170 1.30 -9.11 14.09
N LEU A 171 2.49 -9.27 13.51
CA LEU A 171 3.48 -10.28 13.90
C LEU A 171 3.88 -10.15 15.37
N SER A 172 4.07 -8.92 15.86
CA SER A 172 4.44 -8.67 17.26
C SER A 172 3.36 -9.16 18.24
N ARG A 173 2.08 -9.07 17.84
CA ARG A 173 0.91 -9.46 18.64
C ARG A 173 0.53 -10.94 18.50
N ASN A 174 1.08 -11.64 17.50
CA ASN A 174 0.69 -13.01 17.14
C ASN A 174 1.85 -14.01 17.14
N ARG A 175 2.99 -13.68 17.78
CA ARG A 175 4.22 -14.51 17.77
C ARG A 175 3.99 -16.00 18.03
N GLU A 176 3.13 -16.35 18.98
CA GLU A 176 2.85 -17.74 19.32
C GLU A 176 1.96 -18.48 18.30
N ASN A 177 1.15 -17.72 17.55
CA ASN A 177 0.19 -18.26 16.59
C ASN A 177 0.79 -18.41 15.19
N VAL A 178 1.85 -17.67 14.85
CA VAL A 178 2.44 -17.72 13.50
C VAL A 178 2.94 -19.12 13.11
N ARG A 179 3.25 -19.99 14.08
CA ARG A 179 3.63 -21.40 13.83
C ARG A 179 2.54 -22.24 13.18
N LYS A 180 1.27 -21.80 13.28
CA LYS A 180 0.13 -22.42 12.61
C LYS A 180 0.14 -22.15 11.11
N ILE A 181 0.75 -21.05 10.67
CA ILE A 181 0.80 -20.66 9.25
C ILE A 181 1.71 -21.63 8.50
N LYS A 182 1.12 -22.46 7.64
CA LYS A 182 1.85 -23.42 6.80
C LYS A 182 2.12 -22.88 5.41
N HIS A 183 1.30 -21.95 4.95
CA HIS A 183 1.36 -21.36 3.62
C HIS A 183 0.91 -19.91 3.69
N GLY A 184 1.42 -19.06 2.80
CA GLY A 184 0.78 -17.76 2.62
C GLY A 184 1.16 -17.02 1.36
N LEU A 185 0.35 -16.01 1.04
CA LEU A 185 0.55 -15.10 -0.08
C LEU A 185 0.24 -13.67 0.34
N VAL A 186 1.14 -12.76 -0.04
CA VAL A 186 0.83 -11.35 -0.16
C VAL A 186 0.24 -11.11 -1.56
N ALA A 187 -0.86 -10.37 -1.66
CA ALA A 187 -1.48 -9.99 -2.93
C ALA A 187 -1.41 -8.48 -3.12
N THR A 188 -0.78 -8.04 -4.21
CA THR A 188 -0.74 -6.63 -4.64
C THR A 188 -0.58 -6.52 -6.16
N CYS A 189 -0.95 -5.38 -6.75
CA CYS A 189 -0.82 -5.13 -8.19
C CYS A 189 -1.41 -6.25 -9.05
N VAL A 190 -2.63 -6.69 -8.71
CA VAL A 190 -3.30 -7.86 -9.31
C VAL A 190 -4.40 -7.48 -10.32
N GLY A 191 -4.52 -6.20 -10.69
CA GLY A 191 -5.67 -5.68 -11.46
C GLY A 191 -5.39 -5.22 -12.89
N ASP A 192 -4.13 -5.03 -13.29
CA ASP A 192 -3.77 -4.57 -14.64
C ASP A 192 -3.76 -5.72 -15.68
N PRO A 193 -3.75 -5.49 -17.01
CA PRO A 193 -3.81 -6.59 -17.99
C PRO A 193 -2.49 -7.35 -18.18
N GLY A 194 -1.38 -6.96 -17.55
CA GLY A 194 -0.06 -7.60 -17.70
C GLY A 194 0.01 -9.04 -17.20
N SER A 195 1.09 -9.76 -17.53
CA SER A 195 1.29 -11.16 -17.13
C SER A 195 1.43 -11.34 -15.61
N SER A 196 1.02 -12.49 -15.08
CA SER A 196 1.22 -12.84 -13.68
C SER A 196 2.71 -12.85 -13.30
N THR A 197 3.05 -12.26 -12.16
CA THR A 197 4.36 -12.37 -11.53
C THR A 197 4.21 -13.04 -10.16
N TYR A 198 4.98 -14.10 -9.94
CA TYR A 198 5.13 -14.71 -8.62
C TYR A 198 6.53 -14.51 -8.08
N LYS A 199 6.64 -13.96 -6.88
CA LYS A 199 7.87 -13.92 -6.11
C LYS A 199 7.79 -14.98 -5.01
N ARG A 200 8.72 -15.93 -5.05
CA ARG A 200 8.80 -17.04 -4.11
C ARG A 200 9.00 -16.56 -2.68
N SER A 201 8.60 -17.39 -1.73
CA SER A 201 9.01 -17.27 -0.33
C SER A 201 10.53 -17.32 -0.18
N ARG A 202 11.06 -16.87 0.96
CA ARG A 202 12.50 -16.97 1.25
C ARG A 202 13.03 -18.40 1.20
N GLN A 203 12.20 -19.39 1.53
CA GLN A 203 12.55 -20.80 1.49
C GLN A 203 12.74 -21.31 0.05
N GLY A 204 12.11 -20.66 -0.94
CA GLY A 204 12.29 -20.89 -2.37
C GLY A 204 11.72 -22.20 -2.92
N ASN A 205 11.35 -23.14 -2.05
CA ASN A 205 10.81 -24.45 -2.43
C ASN A 205 9.71 -24.94 -1.48
N ALA A 206 9.10 -24.03 -0.72
CA ALA A 206 8.00 -24.35 0.17
C ALA A 206 6.81 -24.89 -0.63
N LEU A 207 5.88 -25.58 0.04
CA LEU A 207 4.72 -26.15 -0.64
C LEU A 207 3.87 -25.08 -1.36
N ILE A 208 3.80 -23.87 -0.80
CA ILE A 208 3.11 -22.74 -1.47
C ILE A 208 3.80 -22.33 -2.77
N ASP A 209 5.13 -22.33 -2.82
CA ASP A 209 5.89 -21.96 -4.02
C ASP A 209 5.58 -22.95 -5.15
N LYS A 210 5.65 -24.25 -4.83
CA LYS A 210 5.32 -25.33 -5.76
C LYS A 210 3.86 -25.28 -6.23
N ALA A 211 2.93 -24.96 -5.32
CA ALA A 211 1.51 -24.88 -5.63
C ALA A 211 1.22 -23.72 -6.61
N VAL A 212 1.75 -22.52 -6.34
CA VAL A 212 1.53 -21.36 -7.21
C VAL A 212 2.19 -21.59 -8.58
N GLU A 213 3.44 -22.07 -8.62
CA GLU A 213 4.12 -22.36 -9.88
C GLU A 213 3.36 -23.41 -10.71
N LYS A 214 2.83 -24.45 -10.07
CA LYS A 214 2.03 -25.46 -10.74
C LYS A 214 0.75 -24.87 -11.33
N VAL A 215 0.03 -24.03 -10.59
CA VAL A 215 -1.16 -23.31 -11.09
C VAL A 215 -0.82 -22.39 -12.27
N LEU A 216 0.30 -21.67 -12.20
CA LEU A 216 0.75 -20.80 -13.28
C LEU A 216 1.10 -21.60 -14.55
N ILE A 217 1.81 -22.72 -14.41
CA ILE A 217 2.12 -23.62 -15.53
C ILE A 217 0.84 -24.16 -16.17
N ASP A 218 -0.10 -24.63 -15.35
CA ASP A 218 -1.36 -25.23 -15.83
C ASP A 218 -2.34 -24.22 -16.41
N SER A 219 -2.18 -22.93 -16.10
CA SER A 219 -3.01 -21.86 -16.68
C SER A 219 -2.81 -21.68 -18.18
N GLY A 220 -1.61 -21.99 -18.70
CA GLY A 220 -1.22 -21.71 -20.08
C GLY A 220 -0.93 -20.25 -20.40
N ASP A 221 -1.14 -19.33 -19.44
CA ASP A 221 -0.86 -17.90 -19.61
C ASP A 221 0.64 -17.60 -19.47
N ALA A 222 1.07 -16.46 -20.01
CA ALA A 222 2.41 -15.95 -19.75
C ALA A 222 2.55 -15.55 -18.28
N PHE A 223 3.65 -15.96 -17.65
CA PHE A 223 3.97 -15.59 -16.27
C PHE A 223 5.48 -15.42 -16.06
N THR A 224 5.84 -14.78 -14.95
CA THR A 224 7.22 -14.64 -14.48
C THR A 224 7.34 -15.15 -13.05
N VAL A 225 8.28 -16.04 -12.78
CA VAL A 225 8.67 -16.42 -11.42
C VAL A 225 9.97 -15.74 -11.06
N ARG A 226 10.08 -15.24 -9.83
CA ARG A 226 11.28 -14.63 -9.27
C ARG A 226 11.59 -15.25 -7.92
N ASP A 227 12.88 -15.42 -7.63
CA ASP A 227 13.32 -15.81 -6.30
C ASP A 227 13.10 -14.67 -5.30
N PHE A 228 13.19 -14.98 -4.01
CA PHE A 228 13.04 -13.98 -2.96
C PHE A 228 14.18 -12.95 -2.96
N TRP A 229 13.83 -11.69 -2.67
CA TRP A 229 14.76 -10.64 -2.25
C TRP A 229 14.09 -9.81 -1.14
N PRO A 230 14.82 -9.21 -0.19
CA PRO A 230 14.24 -8.64 1.02
C PRO A 230 13.63 -7.23 0.86
N THR A 231 13.08 -6.90 -0.32
CA THR A 231 12.34 -5.65 -0.61
C THR A 231 11.13 -5.95 -1.48
N GLY A 232 10.17 -5.03 -1.59
CA GLY A 232 8.88 -5.29 -2.24
C GLY A 232 7.77 -4.91 -1.28
N SER A 233 7.00 -5.90 -0.80
CA SER A 233 5.90 -5.69 0.12
C SER A 233 6.12 -6.42 1.45
N ASP A 234 5.05 -6.85 2.12
CA ASP A 234 5.05 -7.44 3.45
C ASP A 234 5.66 -8.84 3.55
N GLU A 235 5.91 -9.51 2.42
CA GLU A 235 6.62 -10.80 2.41
C GLU A 235 7.99 -10.66 3.06
N ARG A 236 8.61 -9.47 3.00
CA ARG A 236 9.88 -9.18 3.68
C ARG A 236 9.78 -9.28 5.21
N GLN A 237 8.62 -8.96 5.79
CA GLN A 237 8.39 -9.03 7.23
C GLN A 237 8.09 -10.47 7.65
N PHE A 238 7.21 -11.14 6.91
CA PHE A 238 6.85 -12.54 7.17
C PHE A 238 8.03 -13.50 6.98
N CYS A 239 8.88 -13.24 5.99
CA CYS A 239 10.08 -14.03 5.70
C CYS A 239 11.32 -13.57 6.49
N SER A 240 11.19 -12.62 7.43
CA SER A 240 12.33 -12.18 8.23
C SER A 240 12.92 -13.36 9.04
N PRO A 241 14.23 -13.41 9.31
CA PRO A 241 14.87 -14.59 9.91
C PRO A 241 14.27 -15.07 11.24
N GLY A 242 13.61 -14.19 11.99
CA GLY A 242 12.95 -14.53 13.25
C GLY A 242 11.56 -15.16 13.12
N PHE A 243 10.96 -15.12 11.93
CA PHE A 243 9.64 -15.71 11.64
C PHE A 243 9.72 -16.79 10.54
N ASP A 244 10.47 -16.51 9.47
CA ASP A 244 10.76 -17.39 8.33
C ASP A 244 9.54 -18.13 7.76
N LEU A 245 8.40 -17.44 7.69
CA LEU A 245 7.14 -18.02 7.24
C LEU A 245 7.18 -18.29 5.72
N PRO A 246 6.54 -19.37 5.25
CA PRO A 246 6.46 -19.70 3.83
C PRO A 246 5.42 -18.81 3.13
N VAL A 247 5.77 -17.53 2.94
CA VAL A 247 4.89 -16.52 2.34
C VAL A 247 5.52 -16.00 1.05
N GLY A 248 4.84 -16.23 -0.08
CA GLY A 248 5.20 -15.64 -1.37
C GLY A 248 4.45 -14.33 -1.64
N LEU A 249 4.72 -13.72 -2.79
CA LEU A 249 4.05 -12.50 -3.26
C LEU A 249 3.52 -12.73 -4.67
N LEU A 250 2.20 -12.59 -4.85
CA LEU A 250 1.51 -12.75 -6.12
C LEU A 250 1.08 -11.38 -6.66
N MET A 251 1.44 -11.12 -7.92
CA MET A 251 1.17 -9.87 -8.63
C MET A 251 0.80 -10.16 -10.10
N ARG A 252 0.36 -9.15 -10.82
CA ARG A 252 0.42 -9.07 -12.28
C ARG A 252 1.65 -8.27 -12.69
N THR A 253 1.49 -7.04 -13.18
CA THR A 253 2.63 -6.14 -13.36
C THR A 253 3.14 -5.70 -12.00
N ARG A 254 4.45 -5.89 -11.75
CA ARG A 254 5.07 -5.50 -10.47
C ARG A 254 4.93 -4.00 -10.24
N ALA A 255 4.79 -3.60 -8.97
CA ALA A 255 5.06 -2.22 -8.60
C ALA A 255 6.49 -1.86 -9.00
N ASN A 256 6.66 -0.76 -9.73
CA ASN A 256 7.98 -0.21 -9.97
C ASN A 256 8.48 0.32 -8.62
N SER A 257 9.52 -0.32 -8.07
CA SER A 257 10.29 0.32 -7.01
C SER A 257 10.97 1.54 -7.62
N ALA A 258 10.51 2.73 -7.25
CA ALA A 258 11.30 3.95 -7.40
C ALA A 258 12.57 3.83 -6.55
#